data_AF-A0A653LET7-F1
#
_entry.id   AF-A0A653LET7-F1
#
_cell.length_a   1.000
_cell.length_b   1.000
_cell.length_c   1.000
_cell.angle_alpha   90.00
_cell.angle_beta   90.00
_cell.angle_gamma   90.00
#
_symmetry.space_group_name_H-M   'P 1'
#
loop_
_entity.id
_entity.type
_entity.pdbx_description
1 polymer ?
#
loop_
_entity_poly.entity_id
_entity_poly.type
_entity_poly.pdbx_seq_one_letter_code
_entity_poly.pdbx_strand_id
1 'polypeptide(L)'
;MTDVYRIRAAQTWAQARADYLSGLSAEAVCRRHDLGLSAFRRRARKYGWRRSDQVEPPPGEIDLSLYEDVGMDHLARTARLHFIEATEAGRATDARRWQRLWLELRDACREADAEFFKGMSREETKALLELERREIEQEDEALLGPPPED
;
A
#
# COMPACT_ATOMS: atom_id res chain seq x y z
N MET A 1 -5.07 -43.23 -23.88
CA MET A 1 -6.49 -42.91 -24.07
C MET A 1 -6.68 -41.44 -23.73
N THR A 2 -6.87 -40.61 -24.74
CA THR A 2 -7.00 -39.14 -24.64
C THR A 2 -8.31 -38.77 -23.96
N ASP A 3 -8.21 -38.12 -22.80
CA ASP A 3 -9.36 -37.73 -21.99
C ASP A 3 -10.27 -36.75 -22.75
N VAL A 4 -11.54 -37.09 -22.77
CA VAL A 4 -12.63 -36.48 -23.54
C VAL A 4 -12.92 -35.10 -22.95
N TYR A 5 -12.80 -34.05 -23.77
CA TYR A 5 -13.27 -32.68 -23.56
C TYR A 5 -13.99 -32.41 -22.21
N ARG A 6 -13.22 -32.19 -21.14
CA ARG A 6 -13.79 -31.97 -19.80
C ARG A 6 -14.40 -30.57 -19.72
N ILE A 7 -15.70 -30.46 -19.94
CA ILE A 7 -16.45 -29.22 -19.71
C ILE A 7 -16.43 -28.95 -18.20
N ARG A 8 -15.71 -27.90 -17.78
CA ARG A 8 -15.60 -27.51 -16.37
C ARG A 8 -16.87 -26.84 -15.87
N ALA A 9 -17.16 -27.04 -14.58
CA ALA A 9 -18.30 -26.44 -13.91
C ALA A 9 -18.30 -24.90 -13.98
N ALA A 10 -19.48 -24.29 -13.96
CA ALA A 10 -19.63 -22.83 -14.03
C ALA A 10 -18.89 -22.10 -12.89
N GLN A 11 -18.81 -22.72 -11.71
CA GLN A 11 -18.08 -22.19 -10.56
C GLN A 11 -16.58 -22.05 -10.83
N THR A 12 -15.95 -23.02 -11.49
CA THR A 12 -14.54 -22.95 -11.90
C THR A 12 -14.30 -21.76 -12.84
N TRP A 13 -15.24 -21.49 -13.74
CA TRP A 13 -15.16 -20.34 -14.64
C TRP A 13 -15.38 -19.00 -13.93
N ALA A 14 -16.22 -18.96 -12.89
CA ALA A 14 -16.42 -17.77 -12.06
C ALA A 14 -15.15 -17.43 -11.26
N GLN A 15 -14.52 -18.44 -10.64
CA GLN A 15 -13.27 -18.25 -9.91
C GLN A 15 -12.13 -17.83 -10.85
N ALA A 16 -12.02 -18.47 -12.02
CA ALA A 16 -11.04 -18.10 -13.03
C ALA A 16 -11.23 -16.66 -13.55
N ARG A 17 -12.48 -16.18 -13.64
CA ARG A 17 -12.77 -14.77 -13.97
C ARG A 17 -12.29 -13.83 -12.87
N ALA A 18 -12.62 -14.11 -11.61
CA ALA A 18 -12.22 -13.27 -10.48
C ALA A 18 -10.70 -13.13 -10.39
N ASP A 19 -9.99 -14.26 -10.46
CA ASP A 19 -8.52 -14.33 -10.47
C ASP A 19 -7.88 -13.56 -11.64
N TYR A 20 -8.52 -13.58 -12.82
CA TYR A 20 -8.03 -12.86 -13.98
C TYR A 20 -8.24 -11.34 -13.87
N LEU A 21 -9.39 -10.92 -13.34
CA LEU A 21 -9.71 -9.50 -13.14
C LEU A 21 -8.94 -8.89 -11.97
N SER A 22 -8.49 -9.69 -11.00
CA SER A 22 -7.59 -9.23 -9.93
C SER A 22 -6.13 -9.03 -10.38
N GLY A 23 -5.81 -9.33 -11.64
CA GLY A 23 -4.53 -9.01 -12.26
C GLY A 23 -3.65 -10.20 -12.64
N LEU A 24 -4.05 -11.45 -12.32
CA LEU A 24 -3.27 -12.63 -12.74
C LEU A 24 -3.29 -12.80 -14.26
N SER A 25 -2.19 -13.33 -14.82
CA SER A 25 -2.11 -13.63 -16.26
C SER A 25 -3.05 -14.79 -16.64
N ALA A 26 -3.50 -14.81 -17.89
CA ALA A 26 -4.38 -15.86 -18.40
C ALA A 26 -3.72 -17.25 -18.28
N GLU A 27 -2.40 -17.33 -18.46
CA GLU A 27 -1.60 -18.54 -18.33
C GLU A 27 -1.53 -19.02 -16.86
N ALA A 28 -1.41 -18.10 -15.89
CA ALA A 28 -1.43 -18.44 -14.46
C ALA A 28 -2.82 -18.94 -14.03
N VAL A 29 -3.88 -18.24 -14.45
CA VAL A 29 -5.28 -18.63 -14.19
C VAL A 29 -5.59 -20.00 -14.79
N CYS A 30 -5.16 -20.26 -16.03
CA CYS A 30 -5.39 -21.54 -16.70
C CYS A 30 -4.68 -22.70 -16.01
N ARG A 31 -3.43 -22.50 -15.54
CA ARG A 31 -2.72 -23.51 -14.75
C ARG A 31 -3.40 -23.78 -13.42
N ARG A 32 -3.86 -22.73 -12.72
CA ARG A 32 -4.50 -22.85 -11.40
C ARG A 32 -5.84 -23.58 -11.46
N HIS A 33 -6.63 -23.34 -12.50
CA HIS A 33 -8.00 -23.87 -12.63
C HIS A 33 -8.14 -25.03 -13.61
N ASP A 34 -7.00 -25.56 -14.12
CA ASP A 34 -6.94 -26.66 -15.09
C ASP A 34 -7.83 -26.41 -16.33
N LEU A 35 -7.64 -25.21 -16.92
CA LEU A 35 -8.38 -24.69 -18.07
C LEU A 35 -7.51 -24.65 -19.33
N GLY A 36 -8.13 -24.90 -20.48
CA GLY A 36 -7.48 -24.67 -21.78
C GLY A 36 -7.40 -23.17 -22.11
N LEU A 37 -6.19 -22.67 -22.38
CA LEU A 37 -5.92 -21.26 -22.68
C LEU A 37 -6.76 -20.71 -23.85
N SER A 38 -6.93 -21.50 -24.92
CA SER A 38 -7.75 -21.13 -26.08
C SER A 38 -9.24 -20.98 -25.72
N ALA A 39 -9.77 -21.85 -24.85
CA ALA A 39 -11.14 -21.78 -24.37
C ALA A 39 -11.33 -20.57 -23.44
N PHE A 40 -10.36 -20.32 -22.57
CA PHE A 40 -10.35 -19.16 -21.68
C PHE A 40 -10.34 -17.84 -22.46
N ARG A 41 -9.44 -17.67 -23.42
CA ARG A 41 -9.36 -16.44 -24.25
C ARG A 41 -10.61 -16.18 -25.09
N ARG A 42 -11.26 -17.25 -25.58
CA ARG A 42 -12.54 -17.16 -26.31
C ARG A 42 -13.66 -16.69 -25.37
N ARG A 43 -13.69 -17.21 -24.14
CA ARG A 43 -14.67 -16.83 -23.12
C ARG A 43 -14.44 -15.40 -22.63
N ALA A 44 -13.20 -15.03 -22.34
CA ALA A 44 -12.82 -13.66 -21.97
C ALA A 44 -13.24 -12.64 -23.02
N ARG A 45 -13.08 -12.94 -24.32
CA ARG A 45 -13.59 -12.08 -25.41
C ARG A 45 -15.12 -11.98 -25.42
N LYS A 46 -15.81 -13.12 -25.28
CA LYS A 46 -17.27 -13.19 -25.38
C LYS A 46 -17.96 -12.42 -24.24
N TYR A 47 -17.37 -12.43 -23.04
CA TYR A 47 -17.95 -11.87 -21.83
C TYR A 47 -17.23 -10.60 -21.34
N GLY A 48 -16.39 -9.98 -22.17
CA GLY A 48 -15.78 -8.68 -21.88
C GLY A 48 -14.82 -8.68 -20.71
N TRP A 49 -14.00 -9.73 -20.53
CA TRP A 49 -13.05 -9.81 -19.41
C TRP A 49 -11.69 -9.21 -19.74
N ARG A 50 -11.38 -8.91 -21.01
CA ARG A 50 -10.05 -8.46 -21.38
C ARG A 50 -9.78 -7.10 -20.77
N ARG A 51 -8.50 -6.78 -20.54
CA ARG A 51 -8.10 -5.43 -20.12
C ARG A 51 -8.60 -4.35 -21.08
N SER A 52 -8.62 -4.63 -22.39
CA SER A 52 -9.22 -3.76 -23.42
C SER A 52 -10.74 -3.60 -23.32
N ASP A 53 -11.41 -4.54 -22.66
CA ASP A 53 -12.87 -4.51 -22.44
C ASP A 53 -13.21 -3.86 -21.09
N GLN A 54 -12.22 -3.71 -20.20
CA GLN A 54 -12.38 -2.88 -19.00
C GLN A 54 -12.27 -1.44 -19.45
N VAL A 55 -13.22 -0.61 -19.02
CA VAL A 55 -13.06 0.84 -19.13
C VAL A 55 -11.88 1.17 -18.24
N GLU A 56 -10.75 1.52 -18.84
CA GLU A 56 -9.65 2.13 -18.09
C GLU A 56 -10.26 3.36 -17.41
N PRO A 57 -10.24 3.44 -16.06
CA PRO A 57 -10.71 4.64 -15.41
C PRO A 57 -9.92 5.79 -16.04
N PRO A 58 -10.59 6.88 -16.46
CA PRO A 58 -9.86 8.05 -16.94
C PRO A 58 -8.79 8.39 -15.90
N PRO A 59 -7.59 8.86 -16.29
CA PRO A 59 -6.61 9.34 -15.32
C PRO A 59 -7.30 10.39 -14.45
N GLY A 60 -7.75 9.95 -13.29
CA GLY A 60 -8.49 10.75 -12.35
C GLY A 60 -7.53 11.71 -11.67
N GLU A 61 -8.08 12.74 -11.06
CA GLU A 61 -7.32 13.50 -10.07
C GLU A 61 -6.79 12.51 -9.02
N ILE A 62 -5.51 12.63 -8.69
CA ILE A 62 -4.92 11.84 -7.62
C ILE A 62 -5.68 12.21 -6.36
N ASP A 63 -6.39 11.24 -5.79
CA ASP A 63 -7.08 11.42 -4.52
C ASP A 63 -6.04 11.61 -3.41
N LEU A 64 -5.79 12.86 -3.05
CA LEU A 64 -4.81 13.20 -2.02
C LEU A 64 -5.26 12.77 -0.62
N SER A 65 -6.55 12.46 -0.41
CA SER A 65 -7.05 11.94 0.87
C SER A 65 -6.42 10.60 1.24
N LEU A 66 -5.90 9.86 0.25
CA LEU A 66 -5.14 8.63 0.45
C LEU A 66 -3.83 8.82 1.24
N TYR A 67 -3.39 10.07 1.46
CA TYR A 67 -2.20 10.39 2.22
C TYR A 67 -2.50 11.23 3.46
N GLU A 68 -3.78 11.39 3.82
CA GLU A 68 -4.20 12.21 4.98
C GLU A 68 -3.64 11.69 6.31
N ASP A 69 -3.43 10.37 6.40
CA ASP A 69 -2.83 9.67 7.53
C ASP A 69 -1.29 9.71 7.55
N VAL A 70 -0.65 10.20 6.49
CA VAL A 70 0.81 10.23 6.40
C VAL A 70 1.36 11.45 7.11
N GLY A 71 1.77 11.24 8.36
CA GLY A 71 2.43 12.26 9.19
C GLY A 71 3.76 12.76 8.60
N MET A 72 4.08 14.04 8.84
CA MET A 72 5.34 14.66 8.41
C MET A 72 6.57 14.00 9.07
N ASP A 73 6.41 13.46 10.27
CA ASP A 73 7.41 12.68 11.00
C ASP A 73 7.71 11.34 10.28
N HIS A 74 6.68 10.69 9.74
CA HIS A 74 6.82 9.49 8.92
C HIS A 74 7.63 9.79 7.65
N LEU A 75 7.31 10.89 6.96
CA LEU A 75 8.06 11.33 5.78
C LEU A 75 9.52 11.67 6.11
N ALA A 76 9.77 12.34 7.24
CA ALA A 76 11.13 12.64 7.69
C ALA A 76 11.93 11.36 7.97
N ARG A 77 11.32 10.36 8.61
CA ARG A 77 11.92 9.05 8.85
C ARG A 77 12.26 8.34 7.55
N THR A 78 11.34 8.32 6.59
CA THR A 78 11.53 7.68 5.28
C THR A 78 12.66 8.36 4.48
N ALA A 79 12.72 9.69 4.46
CA ALA A 79 13.82 10.42 3.83
C ALA A 79 15.18 10.09 4.45
N ARG A 80 15.24 9.92 5.79
CA ARG A 80 16.46 9.47 6.49
C ARG A 80 16.90 8.07 6.06
N LEU A 81 15.97 7.13 5.88
CA LEU A 81 16.30 5.77 5.44
C LEU A 81 16.89 5.76 4.03
N HIS A 82 16.33 6.55 3.11
CA HIS A 82 16.89 6.71 1.77
C HIS A 82 18.25 7.41 1.76
N PHE A 83 18.47 8.37 2.65
CA PHE A 83 19.79 8.97 2.83
C PHE A 83 20.84 7.92 3.24
N ILE A 84 20.52 7.07 4.22
CA ILE A 84 21.41 5.99 4.67
C ILE A 84 21.69 5.02 3.52
N GLU A 85 20.66 4.53 2.84
CA GLU A 85 20.80 3.59 1.73
C GLU A 85 21.62 4.17 0.57
N ALA A 86 21.39 5.42 0.18
CA ALA A 86 22.15 6.08 -0.87
C ALA A 86 23.62 6.29 -0.48
N THR A 87 23.90 6.50 0.81
CA THR A 87 25.27 6.62 1.35
C THR A 87 26.00 5.29 1.27
N GLU A 88 25.39 4.21 1.73
CA GLU A 88 25.95 2.86 1.67
C GLU A 88 26.20 2.40 0.23
N ALA A 89 25.33 2.79 -0.71
CA ALA A 89 25.48 2.48 -2.12
C ALA A 89 26.45 3.40 -2.89
N GLY A 90 27.08 4.37 -2.23
CA GLY A 90 28.03 5.30 -2.85
C GLY A 90 27.39 6.32 -3.81
N ARG A 91 26.06 6.50 -3.78
CA ARG A 91 25.32 7.43 -4.64
C ARG A 91 25.30 8.83 -4.03
N ALA A 92 26.43 9.53 -4.11
CA ALA A 92 26.67 10.80 -3.42
C ALA A 92 25.62 11.89 -3.69
N THR A 93 25.14 12.02 -4.93
CA THR A 93 24.12 13.03 -5.30
C THR A 93 22.77 12.72 -4.66
N ASP A 94 22.34 11.46 -4.69
CA ASP A 94 21.10 11.01 -4.06
C ASP A 94 21.17 11.18 -2.55
N ALA A 95 22.30 10.80 -1.93
CA ALA A 95 22.53 10.97 -0.50
C ALA A 95 22.36 12.44 -0.09
N ARG A 96 22.95 13.39 -0.83
CA ARG A 96 22.76 14.82 -0.54
C ARG A 96 21.31 15.28 -0.71
N ARG A 97 20.61 14.80 -1.73
CA ARG A 97 19.20 15.13 -1.96
C ARG A 97 18.33 14.67 -0.79
N TRP A 98 18.50 13.41 -0.38
CA TRP A 98 17.74 12.83 0.73
C TRP A 98 18.11 13.43 2.08
N GLN A 99 19.40 13.74 2.30
CA GLN A 99 19.84 14.44 3.51
C GLN A 99 19.17 15.80 3.63
N ARG A 100 19.15 16.59 2.54
CA ARG A 100 18.50 17.90 2.53
C ARG A 100 17.01 17.78 2.85
N LEU A 101 16.30 16.89 2.17
CA LEU A 101 14.87 16.67 2.41
C LEU A 101 14.59 16.23 3.86
N TRP A 102 15.39 15.31 4.39
CA TRP A 102 15.24 14.88 5.78
C TRP A 102 15.40 16.03 6.77
N LEU A 103 16.40 16.90 6.57
CA LEU A 103 16.62 18.06 7.44
C LEU A 103 15.46 19.06 7.35
N GLU A 104 14.99 19.37 6.14
CA GLU A 104 13.84 20.26 5.91
C GLU A 104 12.57 19.72 6.59
N LEU A 105 12.26 18.43 6.41
CA LEU A 105 11.10 17.79 7.05
C LEU A 105 11.24 17.73 8.57
N ARG A 106 12.43 17.42 9.09
CA ARG A 106 12.70 17.39 10.53
C ARG A 106 12.49 18.77 11.15
N ASP A 107 12.97 19.82 10.49
CA ASP A 107 12.84 21.18 11.01
C ASP A 107 11.38 21.65 10.93
N ALA A 108 10.66 21.32 9.86
CA ALA A 108 9.21 21.57 9.77
C ALA A 108 8.42 20.84 10.87
N CYS A 109 8.75 19.58 11.20
CA CYS A 109 8.11 18.86 12.31
C CYS A 109 8.36 19.58 13.64
N ARG A 110 9.61 20.01 13.90
CA ARG A 110 9.95 20.74 15.14
C ARG A 110 9.24 22.08 15.25
N GLU A 111 9.07 22.79 14.15
CA GLU A 111 8.31 24.05 14.12
C GLU A 111 6.83 23.82 14.40
N ALA A 112 6.24 22.77 13.80
CA ALA A 112 4.87 22.37 14.07
C ALA A 112 4.67 22.00 15.55
N ASP A 113 5.55 21.16 16.09
CA ASP A 113 5.55 20.81 17.52
C ASP A 113 5.70 22.06 18.40
N ALA A 114 6.65 22.94 18.08
CA ALA A 114 6.91 24.14 18.87
C ALA A 114 5.74 25.13 18.88
N GLU A 115 5.03 25.28 17.75
CA GLU A 115 3.83 26.11 17.69
C GLU A 115 2.65 25.43 18.41
N PHE A 116 2.49 24.12 18.28
CA PHE A 116 1.46 23.35 18.97
C PHE A 116 1.62 23.39 20.50
N PHE A 117 2.85 23.25 21.00
CA PHE A 117 3.18 23.26 22.42
C PHE A 117 3.53 24.65 22.98
N LYS A 118 3.28 25.72 22.21
CA LYS A 118 3.63 27.08 22.59
C LYS A 118 2.94 27.50 23.88
N GLY A 119 3.74 27.91 24.87
CA GLY A 119 3.24 28.32 26.18
C GLY A 119 2.98 27.17 27.15
N MET A 120 3.19 25.91 26.73
CA MET A 120 3.17 24.75 27.63
C MET A 120 4.54 24.52 28.25
N SER A 121 4.56 24.12 29.51
CA SER A 121 5.76 23.62 30.18
C SER A 121 6.16 22.25 29.63
N ARG A 122 7.44 21.89 29.79
CA ARG A 122 7.97 20.59 29.35
C ARG A 122 7.23 19.41 29.98
N GLU A 123 6.72 19.57 31.20
CA GLU A 123 5.93 18.54 31.90
C GLU A 123 4.54 18.38 31.27
N GLU A 124 3.89 19.49 30.90
CA GLU A 124 2.59 19.49 30.21
C GLU A 124 2.70 18.92 28.79
N THR A 125 3.73 19.28 28.02
CA THR A 125 4.02 18.67 26.71
C THR A 125 4.22 17.16 26.82
N LYS A 126 5.00 16.71 27.82
CA LYS A 126 5.25 15.28 28.04
C LYS A 126 3.96 14.55 28.42
N ALA A 127 3.15 15.13 29.30
CA ALA A 127 1.88 14.55 29.71
C ALA A 127 0.89 14.41 28.56
N LEU A 128 0.83 15.40 27.66
CA LEU A 128 -0.04 15.35 26.48
C LEU A 128 0.41 14.28 25.47
N LEU A 129 1.70 14.21 25.15
CA LEU A 129 2.25 13.17 24.25
C LEU A 129 2.04 11.75 24.81
N GLU A 130 2.09 11.60 26.13
CA GLU A 130 1.85 10.31 26.79
C GLU A 130 0.36 9.94 26.81
N LEU A 131 -0.54 10.93 26.81
CA LEU A 131 -1.98 10.72 26.61
C LEU A 131 -2.28 10.29 25.18
N GLU A 132 -1.79 11.02 24.19
CA GLU A 132 -1.96 10.72 22.77
C GLU A 132 -1.44 9.32 22.41
N ARG A 133 -0.26 8.95 22.94
CA ARG A 133 0.28 7.59 22.80
C ARG A 133 -0.68 6.51 23.33
N ARG A 134 -1.31 6.75 24.48
CA ARG A 134 -2.26 5.80 25.09
C ARG A 134 -3.56 5.72 24.31
N GLU A 135 -4.02 6.84 23.74
CA GLU A 135 -5.20 6.87 22.88
C GLU A 135 -4.96 6.05 21.61
N ILE A 136 -3.82 6.24 20.94
CA ILE A 136 -3.41 5.42 19.78
C ILE A 136 -3.33 3.94 20.15
N GLU A 137 -2.71 3.60 21.27
CA GLU A 137 -2.63 2.20 21.74
C GLU A 137 -4.01 1.59 22.02
N GLN A 138 -4.95 2.36 22.56
CA GLN A 138 -6.33 1.93 22.81
C GLN A 138 -7.13 1.77 21.51
N GLU A 139 -6.96 2.67 20.55
CA GLU A 139 -7.58 2.58 19.23
C GLU A 139 -7.05 1.36 18.46
N ASP A 140 -5.73 1.14 18.47
CA ASP A 140 -5.10 -0.04 17.89
C ASP A 140 -5.60 -1.33 18.54
N GLU A 141 -5.67 -1.40 19.88
CA GLU A 141 -6.20 -2.57 20.61
C GLU A 141 -7.69 -2.82 20.30
N ALA A 142 -8.49 -1.76 20.15
CA ALA A 142 -9.90 -1.87 19.78
C ALA A 142 -10.11 -2.35 18.33
N LEU A 143 -9.22 -1.95 17.41
CA LEU A 143 -9.30 -2.29 15.98
C LEU A 143 -8.65 -3.64 15.63
N LEU A 144 -7.52 -3.97 16.26
CA LEU A 144 -6.67 -5.11 15.93
C LEU A 144 -6.78 -6.26 16.96
N GLY A 145 -7.37 -6.00 18.12
CA GLY A 145 -7.38 -6.90 19.27
C GLY A 145 -6.10 -6.77 20.12
N PRO A 146 -6.08 -7.36 21.33
CA PRO A 146 -4.91 -7.30 22.19
C PRO A 146 -3.70 -7.95 21.48
N PRO A 147 -2.48 -7.41 21.71
CA PRO A 147 -1.27 -8.01 21.15
C PRO A 147 -1.17 -9.48 21.58
N PRO A 148 -0.67 -10.38 20.72
CA PRO A 148 -0.51 -11.79 21.08
C PRO A 148 0.38 -11.91 22.32
N GLU A 149 -0.06 -12.72 23.30
CA GLU A 149 0.79 -13.07 24.45
C GLU A 149 1.98 -13.90 23.94
N ASP A 150 3.21 -13.49 24.31
CA ASP A 150 4.47 -14.18 24.00
C ASP A 150 4.55 -15.60 24.62
#